data_AF-A0A1I7UJU1-F1
#
_entry.id   AF-A0A1I7UJU1-F1
#
_cell.length_a   1.000
_cell.length_b   1.000
_cell.length_c   1.000
_cell.angle_alpha   90.00
_cell.angle_beta   90.00
_cell.angle_gamma   90.00
#
_symmetry.space_group_name_H-M   'P 1'
#
loop_
_entity.id
_entity.type
_entity.pdbx_description
1 polymer ?
#
loop_
_entity_poly.entity_id
_entity_poly.type
_entity_poly.pdbx_seq_one_letter_code
_entity_poly.pdbx_strand_id
1 'polypeptide(L)'
;MIRDARAVIHSMIERKVPVAGYNTANETSMFVKWNQEIRKMLFQCNNSPGQCIKVYYERLIQRPEEEIQRITNFLDLPFSEQMLKHHELIGAEVDLNEFEVRDIEAIINDFISGKSFRHLNEETLGKLDDVAPFLNILGYDTSTSKPDYSTFADNDFYQFRNFYS
;
A
#
# COMPACT_ATOMS: atom_id res chain seq x y z
N MET A 1 -1.46 3.00 6.53
CA MET A 1 -1.53 2.49 5.14
C MET A 1 -0.64 1.27 5.00
N ILE A 2 -1.11 0.25 4.30
CA ILE A 2 -0.38 -0.98 3.95
C ILE A 2 -0.43 -1.09 2.43
N ARG A 3 0.70 -1.41 1.81
CA ARG A 3 0.84 -1.56 0.36
C ARG A 3 1.87 -2.63 0.07
N ASP A 4 1.71 -3.35 -1.02
CA ASP A 4 2.66 -4.36 -1.49
C ASP A 4 4.08 -3.77 -1.56
N ALA A 5 5.03 -4.42 -0.89
CA ALA A 5 6.43 -4.01 -0.84
C ALA A 5 7.04 -3.86 -2.23
N ARG A 6 6.68 -4.74 -3.18
CA ARG A 6 7.16 -4.69 -4.56
C ARG A 6 6.77 -3.35 -5.20
N ALA A 7 5.53 -2.89 -4.99
CA ALA A 7 5.04 -1.63 -5.54
C ALA A 7 5.69 -0.42 -4.85
N VAL A 8 5.88 -0.49 -3.53
CA VAL A 8 6.57 0.55 -2.75
C VAL A 8 8.02 0.72 -3.21
N ILE A 9 8.76 -0.38 -3.32
CA ILE A 9 10.18 -0.37 -3.68
C ILE A 9 10.37 0.06 -5.13
N HIS A 10 9.56 -0.46 -6.06
CA HIS A 10 9.59 0.00 -7.45
C HIS A 10 9.37 1.51 -7.54
N SER A 11 8.35 2.03 -6.84
CA SER A 11 8.07 3.46 -6.79
C SER A 11 9.23 4.28 -6.20
N MET A 12 9.97 3.75 -5.23
CA MET A 12 11.15 4.45 -4.66
C MET A 12 12.30 4.51 -5.67
N ILE A 13 12.57 3.40 -6.37
CA ILE A 13 13.64 3.28 -7.37
C ILE A 13 13.35 4.18 -8.57
N GLU A 14 12.15 4.07 -9.15
CA GLU A 14 11.76 4.80 -10.35
C GLU A 14 11.79 6.32 -10.13
N ARG A 15 11.26 6.77 -9.00
CA ARG A 15 11.14 8.20 -8.69
C ARG A 15 12.43 8.80 -8.12
N LYS A 16 13.45 7.98 -7.87
CA LYS A 16 14.72 8.39 -7.24
C LYS A 16 14.51 9.21 -5.96
N VAL A 17 13.45 8.89 -5.20
CA VAL A 17 13.11 9.62 -3.97
C VAL A 17 14.06 9.15 -2.87
N PRO A 18 14.92 10.02 -2.33
CA PRO A 18 15.80 9.65 -1.24
C PRO A 18 14.96 9.45 0.03
N VAL A 19 14.77 8.19 0.42
CA VAL A 19 14.13 7.82 1.68
C VAL A 19 15.22 7.38 2.65
N ALA A 20 15.30 8.05 3.80
CA ALA A 20 16.31 7.76 4.80
C ALA A 20 16.31 6.26 5.17
N GLY A 21 17.48 5.63 5.09
CA GLY A 21 17.65 4.21 5.40
C GLY A 21 17.30 3.24 4.27
N TYR A 22 16.94 3.71 3.07
CA TYR A 22 16.80 2.87 1.88
C TYR A 22 17.98 3.09 0.92
N ASN A 23 18.62 2.00 0.51
CA ASN A 23 19.65 2.02 -0.53
C ASN A 23 19.03 1.55 -1.85
N THR A 24 18.72 2.48 -2.76
CA THR A 24 18.09 2.19 -4.05
C THR A 24 18.98 1.38 -5.01
N ALA A 25 20.27 1.20 -4.69
CA ALA A 25 21.17 0.33 -5.44
C ALA A 25 21.14 -1.14 -4.95
N ASN A 26 20.43 -1.46 -3.87
CA ASN A 26 20.34 -2.80 -3.31
C ASN A 26 18.89 -3.15 -2.95
N GLU A 27 18.15 -3.69 -3.92
CA GLU A 27 16.74 -4.08 -3.79
C GLU A 27 16.48 -5.00 -2.59
N THR A 28 17.31 -6.02 -2.39
CA THR A 28 17.20 -6.95 -1.25
C THR A 28 17.20 -6.21 0.08
N SER A 29 18.11 -5.24 0.25
CA SER A 29 18.17 -4.42 1.47
C SER A 29 16.92 -3.55 1.65
N MET A 30 16.31 -3.11 0.54
CA MET A 30 15.06 -2.35 0.59
C MET A 30 13.89 -3.22 1.05
N PHE A 31 13.79 -4.48 0.60
CA PHE A 31 12.77 -5.42 1.07
C PHE A 31 12.93 -5.74 2.57
N VAL A 32 14.16 -6.01 3.01
CA VAL A 32 14.45 -6.22 4.44
C VAL A 32 14.06 -4.98 5.26
N LYS A 33 14.38 -3.79 4.77
CA LYS A 33 14.05 -2.53 5.44
C LYS A 33 12.54 -2.32 5.51
N TRP A 34 11.82 -2.50 4.40
CA TRP A 34 10.36 -2.43 4.35
C TRP A 34 9.73 -3.39 5.37
N ASN A 35 10.20 -4.62 5.42
CA ASN A 35 9.70 -5.65 6.33
C ASN A 35 9.93 -5.28 7.81
N GLN A 36 11.08 -4.70 8.14
CA GLN A 36 11.36 -4.20 9.49
C GLN A 36 10.44 -3.05 9.89
N GLU A 37 10.22 -2.09 8.99
CA GLU A 37 9.38 -0.93 9.30
C GLU A 37 7.89 -1.31 9.37
N ILE A 38 7.38 -2.10 8.42
CA ILE A 38 5.97 -2.53 8.46
C ILE A 38 5.67 -3.37 9.69
N ARG A 39 6.59 -4.26 10.11
CA ARG A 39 6.46 -5.03 11.35
C ARG A 39 6.32 -4.13 12.57
N LYS A 40 7.14 -3.08 12.69
CA LYS A 40 7.05 -2.12 13.81
C LYS A 40 5.73 -1.36 13.78
N MET A 41 5.34 -0.86 12.60
CA MET A 41 4.09 -0.10 12.43
C MET A 41 2.86 -0.95 12.76
N LEU A 42 2.82 -2.21 12.31
CA LEU A 42 1.75 -3.15 12.63
C LEU A 42 1.73 -3.50 14.11
N PHE A 43 2.89 -3.76 14.72
CA PHE A 43 2.97 -4.01 16.15
C PHE A 43 2.39 -2.84 16.95
N GLN A 44 2.77 -1.60 16.63
CA GLN A 44 2.21 -0.42 17.30
C GLN A 44 0.70 -0.27 17.05
N CYS A 45 0.24 -0.49 15.81
CA CYS A 45 -1.18 -0.42 15.48
C CYS A 45 -2.01 -1.46 16.26
N ASN A 46 -1.52 -2.70 16.35
CA ASN A 46 -2.21 -3.79 17.04
C ASN A 46 -2.26 -3.61 18.56
N ASN A 47 -1.27 -2.91 19.13
CA ASN A 47 -1.24 -2.59 20.56
C ASN A 47 -1.96 -1.28 20.92
N SER A 48 -2.62 -0.64 19.94
CA SER A 48 -3.36 0.61 20.13
C SER A 48 -4.84 0.43 19.70
N PRO A 49 -5.60 -0.44 20.39
CA PRO A 49 -6.98 -0.73 20.02
C PRO A 49 -7.85 0.52 20.07
N GLY A 50 -8.68 0.71 19.03
CA GLY A 50 -9.52 1.90 18.89
C GLY A 50 -8.78 3.18 18.48
N GLN A 51 -7.45 3.14 18.35
CA GLN A 51 -6.63 4.30 17.95
C GLN A 51 -5.90 4.09 16.62
N CYS A 52 -5.93 2.88 16.07
CA CYS A 52 -5.36 2.59 14.76
C CYS A 52 -6.22 1.63 13.95
N ILE A 53 -6.38 1.91 12.65
CA ILE A 53 -6.92 0.99 11.67
C ILE A 53 -5.91 0.71 10.55
N LYS A 54 -5.95 -0.51 10.04
CA LYS A 54 -5.20 -0.90 8.86
C LYS A 54 -6.01 -0.55 7.62
N VAL A 55 -5.38 0.13 6.68
CA VAL A 55 -5.96 0.50 5.38
C VAL A 55 -5.03 -0.03 4.31
N TYR A 56 -5.50 -1.03 3.55
CA TYR A 56 -4.77 -1.62 2.44
C TYR A 56 -5.00 -0.78 1.19
N TYR A 57 -3.92 -0.31 0.58
CA TYR A 57 -3.95 0.55 -0.59
C TYR A 57 -4.67 -0.11 -1.77
N GLU A 58 -4.41 -1.41 -1.97
CA GLU A 58 -4.98 -2.19 -3.06
C GLU A 58 -6.50 -2.34 -2.92
N ARG A 59 -7.00 -2.45 -1.68
CA ARG A 59 -8.43 -2.44 -1.41
C ARG A 59 -9.02 -1.05 -1.55
N LEU A 60 -8.33 -0.01 -1.06
CA LEU A 60 -8.76 1.39 -1.18
C LEU A 60 -8.98 1.81 -2.63
N ILE A 61 -8.14 1.34 -3.56
CA ILE A 61 -8.36 1.59 -4.99
C ILE A 61 -9.55 0.82 -5.54
N GLN A 62 -9.70 -0.45 -5.15
CA GLN A 62 -10.72 -1.34 -5.74
C GLN A 62 -12.12 -1.11 -5.16
N ARG A 63 -12.21 -0.69 -3.89
CA ARG A 63 -13.45 -0.46 -3.12
C ARG A 63 -13.39 0.90 -2.39
N PRO A 64 -13.22 2.03 -3.11
CA PRO A 64 -12.94 3.33 -2.49
C PRO A 64 -14.06 3.81 -1.57
N GLU A 65 -15.32 3.64 -1.97
CA GLU A 65 -16.47 4.03 -1.15
C GLU A 65 -16.53 3.25 0.17
N GLU A 66 -16.42 1.93 0.11
CA GLU A 66 -16.43 1.06 1.30
C GLU A 66 -15.26 1.40 2.24
N GLU A 67 -14.05 1.60 1.70
CA GLU A 67 -12.87 1.91 2.50
C GLU A 67 -12.95 3.30 3.11
N ILE A 68 -13.40 4.32 2.37
CA ILE A 68 -13.57 5.68 2.89
C ILE A 68 -14.64 5.69 3.97
N GLN A 69 -15.79 5.03 3.78
CA GLN A 69 -16.82 4.92 4.81
C GLN A 69 -16.28 4.26 6.08
N ARG A 70 -15.48 3.19 5.97
CA ARG A 70 -14.84 2.56 7.15
C ARG A 70 -13.88 3.53 7.85
N ILE A 71 -13.10 4.30 7.09
CA ILE A 71 -12.15 5.28 7.63
C ILE A 71 -12.90 6.41 8.34
N THR A 72 -13.93 7.00 7.71
CA THR A 72 -14.71 8.09 8.32
C THR A 72 -15.45 7.62 9.56
N ASN A 73 -16.02 6.41 9.54
CA ASN A 73 -16.66 5.81 10.72
C ASN A 73 -15.66 5.62 11.87
N PHE A 74 -14.43 5.18 11.58
CA PHE A 74 -13.39 5.05 12.60
C PHE A 74 -12.97 6.41 13.19
N LEU A 75 -12.96 7.47 12.38
CA LEU A 75 -12.60 8.82 12.80
C LEU A 75 -13.76 9.63 13.40
N ASP A 76 -14.96 9.05 13.47
CA ASP A 76 -16.20 9.75 13.86
C ASP A 76 -16.49 10.99 13.00
N LEU A 77 -16.31 10.83 11.68
CA LEU A 77 -16.57 11.86 10.68
C LEU A 77 -17.72 11.44 9.74
N PRO A 78 -18.54 12.38 9.26
CA PRO A 78 -19.54 12.08 8.25
C PRO A 78 -18.88 11.75 6.91
N PHE A 79 -19.37 10.70 6.25
CA PHE A 79 -19.02 10.42 4.85
C PHE A 79 -19.57 11.51 3.92
N SER A 80 -18.82 11.83 2.87
CA SER A 80 -19.25 12.71 1.77
C SER A 80 -18.83 12.13 0.43
N GLU A 81 -19.74 12.14 -0.54
CA GLU A 81 -19.47 11.75 -1.93
C GLU A 81 -18.30 12.51 -2.56
N GLN A 82 -18.05 13.74 -2.10
CA GLN A 82 -16.91 14.54 -2.58
C GLN A 82 -15.55 13.90 -2.23
N MET A 83 -15.47 13.06 -1.20
CA MET A 83 -14.24 12.35 -0.83
C MET A 83 -13.80 11.38 -1.94
N LEU A 84 -14.74 10.83 -2.72
CA LEU A 84 -14.44 9.99 -3.89
C LEU A 84 -13.92 10.80 -5.08
N LYS A 85 -14.19 12.12 -5.10
CA LYS A 85 -13.87 13.06 -6.17
C LYS A 85 -12.78 14.06 -5.76
N HIS A 86 -11.90 13.67 -4.83
CA HIS A 86 -10.86 14.55 -4.29
C HIS A 86 -9.96 15.19 -5.37
N HIS A 87 -9.81 14.56 -6.55
CA HIS A 87 -9.08 15.13 -7.68
C HIS A 87 -9.73 16.39 -8.27
N GLU A 88 -11.05 16.55 -8.14
CA GLU A 88 -11.79 17.75 -8.58
C GLU A 88 -11.57 18.95 -7.62
N LEU A 89 -11.02 18.71 -6.43
CA LEU A 89 -10.85 19.71 -5.36
C LEU A 89 -9.41 20.23 -5.24
N ILE A 90 -8.49 19.73 -6.08
CA ILE A 90 -7.09 20.14 -6.12
C ILE A 90 -6.99 21.64 -6.46
N GLY A 91 -6.29 22.40 -5.63
CA GLY A 91 -6.10 23.84 -5.80
C GLY A 91 -7.27 24.72 -5.35
N ALA A 92 -8.37 24.13 -4.88
CA ALA A 92 -9.49 24.85 -4.26
C ALA A 92 -9.57 24.57 -2.74
N GLU A 93 -9.57 23.29 -2.37
CA GLU A 93 -9.67 22.83 -0.97
C GLU A 93 -8.55 21.86 -0.59
N VAL A 94 -7.92 21.22 -1.59
CA VAL A 94 -6.76 20.35 -1.41
C VAL A 94 -5.52 21.06 -1.93
N ASP A 95 -4.68 21.51 -1.01
CA ASP A 95 -3.34 22.01 -1.34
C ASP A 95 -2.40 20.82 -1.56
N LEU A 96 -1.74 20.81 -2.72
CA LEU A 96 -0.67 19.86 -3.02
C LEU A 96 0.67 20.60 -2.99
N ASN A 97 1.68 20.01 -2.36
CA ASN A 97 3.05 20.47 -2.58
C ASN A 97 3.48 20.15 -4.02
N GLU A 98 4.46 20.89 -4.55
CA GLU A 98 4.97 20.75 -5.92
C GLU A 98 5.47 19.32 -6.27
N PHE A 99 5.77 18.50 -5.24
CA PHE A 99 6.16 17.08 -5.35
C PHE A 99 4.97 16.07 -5.28
N GLU A 100 3.76 16.54 -5.03
CA GLU A 100 2.55 15.74 -4.78
C GLU A 100 1.57 15.76 -5.95
N VAL A 101 1.81 16.60 -6.97
CA VAL A 101 1.02 16.62 -8.21
C VAL A 101 1.21 15.29 -8.92
N ARG A 102 0.22 14.42 -8.76
CA ARG A 102 0.17 13.10 -9.35
C ARG A 102 -1.13 12.97 -10.10
N ASP A 103 -1.02 12.49 -11.32
CA ASP A 103 -2.18 11.95 -12.03
C ASP A 103 -2.57 10.63 -11.33
N ILE A 104 -3.60 10.72 -10.49
CA ILE A 104 -4.10 9.61 -9.67
C ILE A 104 -4.65 8.51 -10.58
N GLU A 105 -5.19 8.87 -11.74
CA GLU A 105 -5.68 7.91 -12.74
C GLU A 105 -4.53 7.12 -13.37
N ALA A 106 -3.43 7.79 -13.71
CA ALA A 106 -2.23 7.12 -14.22
C ALA A 106 -1.65 6.11 -13.21
N ILE A 107 -1.63 6.45 -11.91
CA ILE A 107 -1.14 5.56 -10.85
C ILE A 107 -2.05 4.34 -10.68
N ILE A 108 -3.36 4.52 -10.71
CA ILE A 108 -4.33 3.42 -10.63
C ILE A 108 -4.19 2.51 -11.86
N ASN A 109 -4.05 3.08 -13.05
CA ASN A 109 -3.89 2.31 -14.29
C ASN A 109 -2.59 1.51 -14.33
N ASP A 110 -1.47 2.08 -13.86
CA ASP A 110 -0.20 1.35 -13.76
C ASP A 110 -0.26 0.24 -12.71
N PHE A 111 -0.93 0.49 -11.58
CA PHE A 111 -1.19 -0.52 -10.55
C PHE A 111 -2.00 -1.71 -11.11
N ILE A 112 -3.11 -1.45 -11.81
CA ILE A 112 -3.97 -2.49 -12.40
C ILE A 112 -3.22 -3.28 -13.49
N SER A 113 -2.40 -2.61 -14.30
CA SER A 113 -1.69 -3.25 -15.41
C SER A 113 -0.51 -4.13 -14.97
N GLY A 114 -0.06 -4.01 -13.73
CA GLY A 114 1.09 -4.73 -13.19
C GLY A 114 2.43 -4.36 -13.85
N LYS A 115 2.47 -3.24 -14.59
CA LYS A 115 3.70 -2.75 -15.26
C LYS A 115 4.80 -2.42 -14.25
N SER A 116 4.41 -1.95 -13.07
CA SER A 116 5.32 -1.57 -11.98
C SER A 116 6.18 -2.72 -11.44
N PHE A 117 5.93 -3.98 -11.80
CA PHE A 117 6.69 -5.13 -11.26
C PHE A 117 7.79 -5.62 -12.21
N ARG A 118 7.82 -5.17 -13.47
CA ARG A 118 8.73 -5.70 -14.52
C ARG A 118 10.21 -5.34 -14.34
N HIS A 119 10.52 -4.45 -13.41
CA HIS A 119 11.86 -3.88 -13.26
C HIS A 119 12.61 -4.37 -12.01
N LEU A 120 11.97 -5.22 -11.19
CA LEU A 120 12.60 -5.80 -10.00
C LEU A 120 13.39 -7.07 -10.38
N ASN A 121 14.48 -7.33 -9.67
CA ASN A 121 15.33 -8.49 -9.92
C ASN A 121 14.62 -9.80 -9.50
N GLU A 122 14.51 -10.76 -10.43
CA GLU A 122 13.91 -12.08 -10.20
C GLU A 122 14.57 -12.87 -9.06
N GLU A 123 15.88 -12.72 -8.85
CA GLU A 123 16.58 -13.36 -7.71
C GLU A 123 16.07 -12.81 -6.36
N THR A 124 15.83 -11.50 -6.29
CA THR A 124 15.24 -10.86 -5.10
C THR A 124 13.80 -11.31 -4.91
N LEU A 125 13.02 -11.38 -6.00
CA LEU A 125 11.62 -11.82 -5.97
C LEU A 125 11.49 -13.29 -5.53
N GLY A 126 12.43 -14.15 -5.92
CA GLY A 126 12.48 -15.55 -5.48
C GLY A 126 12.80 -15.75 -3.99
N LYS A 127 13.17 -14.68 -3.27
CA LYS A 127 13.53 -14.72 -1.84
C LYS A 127 12.56 -13.92 -0.95
N LEU A 128 11.40 -13.51 -1.47
CA LEU A 128 10.48 -12.61 -0.76
C LEU A 128 10.02 -13.16 0.59
N ASP A 129 9.81 -14.47 0.71
CA ASP A 129 9.44 -15.09 2.00
C ASP A 129 10.56 -14.99 3.04
N ASP A 130 11.82 -14.98 2.60
CA ASP A 130 12.98 -14.85 3.50
C ASP A 130 13.22 -13.39 3.89
N VAL A 131 13.18 -12.48 2.91
CA VAL A 131 13.60 -11.08 3.11
C VAL A 131 12.47 -10.17 3.54
N ALA A 132 11.23 -10.51 3.18
CA ALA A 132 10.02 -9.74 3.49
C ALA A 132 8.81 -10.63 3.82
N PRO A 133 8.90 -11.51 4.85
CA PRO A 133 7.82 -12.43 5.23
C PRO A 133 6.50 -11.73 5.55
N PHE A 134 6.52 -10.46 5.92
CA PHE A 134 5.29 -9.71 6.16
C PHE A 134 4.44 -9.51 4.91
N LEU A 135 4.97 -9.66 3.70
CA LEU A 135 4.16 -9.69 2.48
C LEU A 135 3.10 -10.80 2.57
N ASN A 136 3.53 -12.04 2.82
CA ASN A 136 2.64 -13.18 2.90
C ASN A 136 1.74 -13.11 4.14
N ILE A 137 2.25 -12.63 5.29
CA ILE A 137 1.43 -12.41 6.51
C ILE A 137 0.32 -11.39 6.25
N LEU A 138 0.61 -10.34 5.48
CA LEU A 138 -0.35 -9.33 5.05
C LEU A 138 -1.21 -9.81 3.87
N GLY A 139 -1.04 -11.07 3.45
CA GLY A 139 -1.75 -11.80 2.41
C GLY A 139 -1.56 -11.25 1.00
N TYR A 140 -0.34 -10.79 0.71
CA TYR A 140 0.18 -10.63 -0.65
C TYR A 140 0.87 -11.93 -1.08
N ASP A 141 0.47 -12.48 -2.22
CA ASP A 141 1.09 -13.70 -2.76
C ASP A 141 2.56 -13.44 -3.16
N THR A 142 3.46 -14.22 -2.58
CA THR A 142 4.92 -14.19 -2.80
C THR A 142 5.39 -15.33 -3.72
N SER A 143 4.52 -16.29 -4.06
CA SER A 143 4.86 -17.43 -4.92
C SER A 143 5.01 -17.04 -6.40
N THR A 144 4.53 -15.85 -6.76
CA THR A 144 4.56 -15.31 -8.12
C THR A 144 5.24 -13.93 -8.14
N SER A 145 6.00 -13.65 -9.20
CA SER A 145 6.64 -12.34 -9.40
C SER A 145 5.62 -11.24 -9.71
N LYS A 146 4.49 -11.61 -10.32
CA LYS A 146 3.38 -10.71 -10.63
C LYS A 146 2.26 -10.88 -9.58
N PRO A 147 2.03 -9.87 -8.71
CA PRO A 147 0.95 -9.95 -7.72
C PRO A 147 -0.43 -10.03 -8.38
N ASP A 148 -1.32 -10.80 -7.76
CA ASP A 148 -2.76 -10.75 -7.97
C ASP A 148 -3.43 -10.05 -6.78
N TYR A 149 -4.14 -8.96 -7.05
CA TYR A 149 -4.85 -8.18 -6.04
C TYR A 149 -6.35 -8.39 -6.06
N SER A 150 -6.88 -9.31 -6.88
CA SER A 150 -8.31 -9.59 -6.99
C SER A 150 -8.96 -9.86 -5.63
N THR A 151 -8.28 -10.64 -4.78
CA THR A 151 -8.74 -10.98 -3.43
C THR A 151 -8.89 -9.78 -2.49
N PHE A 152 -8.24 -8.65 -2.79
CA PHE A 152 -8.39 -7.42 -1.99
C PHE A 152 -9.75 -6.76 -2.20
N ALA A 153 -10.44 -7.09 -3.29
CA ALA A 153 -11.80 -6.62 -3.59
C ALA A 153 -12.90 -7.50 -2.99
N ASP A 154 -12.56 -8.61 -2.32
CA ASP A 154 -13.55 -9.53 -1.75
C ASP A 154 -14.36 -8.86 -0.62
N ASN A 155 -15.64 -9.19 -0.52
CA ASN A 155 -16.53 -8.59 0.49
C ASN A 155 -16.14 -9.00 1.93
N ASP A 156 -15.49 -10.14 2.10
CA ASP A 156 -15.06 -10.69 3.38
C ASP A 156 -13.56 -10.44 3.68
N PHE A 157 -12.90 -9.57 2.93
CA PHE A 157 -11.46 -9.29 3.02
C PHE A 157 -10.93 -9.13 4.47
N TYR A 158 -11.65 -8.40 5.32
CA TYR A 158 -11.23 -8.18 6.72
C TYR A 158 -11.61 -9.30 7.69
N GLN A 159 -12.53 -10.21 7.34
CA GLN A 159 -13.07 -11.22 8.26
C GLN A 159 -11.98 -12.16 8.79
N PHE A 160 -11.00 -12.50 7.95
CA PHE A 160 -9.92 -13.44 8.30
C PHE A 160 -8.56 -12.78 8.54
N ARG A 161 -8.41 -11.49 8.19
CA ARG A 161 -7.11 -10.79 8.24
C ARG A 161 -6.88 -10.02 9.55
N ASN A 162 -7.91 -9.79 10.36
CA ASN A 162 -7.78 -9.06 11.63
C ASN A 162 -7.09 -9.84 12.78
N PHE A 163 -6.85 -11.16 12.62
CA PHE A 163 -6.30 -12.00 13.69
C PHE A 163 -4.77 -12.11 13.71
N TYR A 164 -4.10 -11.97 12.56
CA TYR A 164 -2.66 -12.18 12.42
C TYR A 164 -1.91 -11.02 11.74
N SER A 165 -2.63 -10.04 11.19
CA SER A 165 -2.05 -8.75 10.78
C SER A 165 -2.19 -7.74 11.88
#